data_AF-A0A1U7DV74-F1
#
_entry.id   AF-A0A1U7DV74-F1
#
_cell.length_a   1.000
_cell.length_b   1.000
_cell.length_c   1.000
_cell.angle_alpha   90.00
_cell.angle_beta   90.00
_cell.angle_gamma   90.00
#
_symmetry.space_group_name_H-M   'P 1'
#
loop_
_entity.id
_entity.type
_entity.pdbx_description
1 polymer ?
#
loop_
_entity_poly.entity_id
_entity_poly.type
_entity_poly.pdbx_seq_one_letter_code
_entity_poly.pdbx_strand_id
1 'polypeptide(L)'
;MKKHLNKTYKYIIITLVLLPNIFVMAVGIESFPFTCAPMFGHYINEETDLYLFKFEGVVNNKKINLTEYYGKPEGYLIRHFFSKVYGSTDTISPFTNKLHENHSYFKTRMNTFFKTFASFLEKEYNLKFEKINLMVIKVDPNRNPLSEYKMLGFFNTNESQYYSLHDESNK
;
A
#
# COMPACT_ATOMS: atom_id res chain seq x y z
N MET A 1 -31.50 22.96 32.20
CA MET A 1 -31.08 21.54 32.00
C MET A 1 -29.98 21.29 30.97
N LYS A 2 -29.73 22.17 29.98
CA LYS A 2 -28.67 21.96 28.94
C LYS A 2 -27.21 22.09 29.42
N LYS A 3 -26.92 22.85 30.48
CA LYS A 3 -25.53 23.10 30.94
C LYS A 3 -24.90 21.92 31.72
N HIS A 4 -25.70 21.09 32.40
CA HIS A 4 -25.19 19.95 33.19
C HIS A 4 -24.91 18.70 32.35
N LEU A 5 -25.67 18.46 31.29
CA LEU A 5 -25.43 17.35 30.36
C LEU A 5 -24.00 17.39 29.80
N ASN A 6 -23.46 18.59 29.59
CA ASN A 6 -22.16 18.82 28.94
C ASN A 6 -20.95 18.53 29.85
N LYS A 7 -21.12 18.54 31.18
CA LYS A 7 -20.05 18.15 32.13
C LYS A 7 -20.05 16.65 32.34
N THR A 8 -21.20 16.04 32.57
CA THR A 8 -21.32 14.59 32.79
C THR A 8 -20.93 13.80 31.54
N TYR A 9 -21.32 14.27 30.35
CA TYR A 9 -20.95 13.62 29.08
C TYR A 9 -19.43 13.56 28.86
N LYS A 10 -18.69 14.62 29.27
CA LYS A 10 -17.22 14.62 29.19
C LYS A 10 -16.60 13.53 30.06
N TYR A 11 -17.09 13.36 31.28
CA TYR A 11 -16.61 12.28 32.15
C TYR A 11 -16.96 10.91 31.59
N ILE A 12 -18.15 10.73 31.00
CA ILE A 12 -18.53 9.47 30.35
C ILE A 12 -17.59 9.16 29.17
N ILE A 13 -17.30 10.14 28.31
CA ILE A 13 -16.36 9.96 27.19
C ILE A 13 -14.94 9.64 27.70
N ILE A 14 -14.46 10.36 28.71
CA ILE A 14 -13.13 10.11 29.27
C ILE A 14 -13.04 8.70 29.88
N THR A 15 -14.04 8.29 30.65
CA THR A 15 -14.02 7.01 31.37
C THR A 15 -14.29 5.81 30.46
N LEU A 16 -15.22 5.90 29.51
CA LEU A 16 -15.59 4.77 28.66
C LEU A 16 -14.75 4.66 27.39
N VAL A 17 -14.16 5.77 26.91
CA VAL A 17 -13.38 5.78 25.67
C VAL A 17 -11.91 6.00 25.96
N LEU A 18 -11.53 7.11 26.62
CA LEU A 18 -10.11 7.48 26.72
C LEU A 18 -9.32 6.62 27.71
N LEU A 19 -9.86 6.37 28.90
CA LEU A 19 -9.18 5.59 29.96
C LEU A 19 -8.83 4.14 29.52
N PRO A 20 -9.76 3.39 28.89
CA PRO A 20 -9.44 2.06 28.35
C PRO A 20 -8.33 2.09 27.31
N ASN A 21 -8.33 3.09 26.40
CA ASN A 21 -7.27 3.24 25.41
C ASN A 21 -5.91 3.56 26.05
N ILE A 22 -5.87 4.41 27.09
CA ILE A 22 -4.63 4.72 27.83
C ILE A 22 -4.11 3.49 28.58
N PHE A 23 -5.00 2.71 29.21
CA PHE A 23 -4.63 1.48 29.88
C PHE A 23 -4.03 0.45 28.92
N VAL A 24 -4.66 0.24 27.76
CA VAL A 24 -4.13 -0.65 26.71
C VAL A 24 -2.76 -0.18 26.22
N MET A 25 -2.55 1.13 26.02
CA MET A 25 -1.24 1.67 25.65
C MET A 25 -0.15 1.39 26.70
N ALA A 26 -0.50 1.43 27.99
CA ALA A 26 0.46 1.21 29.07
C ALA A 26 0.77 -0.28 29.31
N VAL A 27 -0.22 -1.16 29.15
CA VAL A 27 -0.11 -2.60 29.46
C VAL A 27 0.24 -3.43 28.22
N GLY A 28 -0.01 -2.93 27.01
CA GLY A 28 0.32 -3.62 25.76
C GLY A 28 -0.57 -4.83 25.44
N ILE A 29 -1.69 -5.00 26.15
CA ILE A 29 -2.64 -6.11 25.96
C ILE A 29 -3.93 -5.52 25.40
N GLU A 30 -4.23 -5.79 24.12
CA GLU A 30 -5.47 -5.37 23.46
C GLU A 30 -6.46 -6.54 23.42
N SER A 31 -7.61 -6.39 24.08
CA SER A 31 -8.76 -7.27 23.93
C SER A 31 -9.93 -6.42 23.43
N PHE A 32 -10.15 -6.45 22.13
CA PHE A 32 -11.26 -5.84 21.37
C PHE A 32 -11.13 -4.37 20.92
N PRO A 33 -11.57 -4.05 19.67
CA PRO A 33 -11.29 -2.77 19.04
C PRO A 33 -12.37 -1.73 19.36
N PHE A 34 -11.99 -0.60 19.96
CA PHE A 34 -12.83 0.60 20.06
C PHE A 34 -12.45 1.69 19.05
N THR A 35 -11.60 1.36 18.09
CA THR A 35 -11.18 2.27 17.02
C THR A 35 -11.33 1.59 15.67
N CYS A 36 -11.86 2.33 14.70
CA CYS A 36 -11.97 1.90 13.31
C CYS A 36 -10.59 1.72 12.65
N ALA A 37 -9.53 2.16 13.32
CA ALA A 37 -8.15 1.86 12.96
C ALA A 37 -7.50 1.16 14.16
N PRO A 38 -7.75 -0.14 14.38
CA PRO A 38 -6.91 -0.89 15.27
C PRO A 38 -5.50 -0.77 14.68
N MET A 39 -4.55 -0.30 15.48
CA MET A 39 -3.14 -0.41 15.14
C MET A 39 -2.78 -1.89 15.24
N PHE A 40 -3.28 -2.67 14.27
CA PHE A 40 -2.94 -4.08 14.16
C PHE A 40 -1.44 -4.13 13.87
N GLY A 41 -0.66 -4.40 14.91
CA GLY A 41 0.45 -5.31 14.74
C GLY A 41 -0.14 -6.58 14.15
N HIS A 42 -0.17 -6.66 12.83
CA HIS A 42 -0.60 -7.86 12.15
C HIS A 42 0.29 -9.00 12.60
N TYR A 43 -0.32 -10.14 12.88
CA TYR A 43 0.33 -11.39 13.22
C TYR A 43 1.15 -11.88 12.02
N ILE A 44 2.27 -11.22 11.76
CA ILE A 44 3.36 -11.75 10.95
C ILE A 44 3.99 -12.82 11.83
N ASN A 45 3.70 -14.07 11.53
CA ASN A 45 4.38 -15.21 12.12
C ASN A 45 5.45 -15.70 11.15
N GLU A 46 6.23 -16.71 11.56
CA GLU A 46 7.30 -17.30 10.75
C GLU A 46 6.80 -17.92 9.44
N GLU A 47 5.50 -18.19 9.33
CA GLU A 47 4.85 -18.76 8.15
C GLU A 47 4.31 -17.70 7.17
N THR A 48 4.37 -16.42 7.53
CA THR A 48 3.82 -15.34 6.69
C THR A 48 4.76 -15.02 5.54
N ASP A 49 4.26 -15.18 4.31
CA ASP A 49 5.00 -14.79 3.12
C ASP A 49 5.14 -13.27 3.01
N LEU A 50 6.38 -12.78 2.99
CA LEU A 50 6.70 -11.37 2.82
C LEU A 50 7.20 -11.10 1.40
N TYR A 51 6.76 -9.98 0.84
CA TYR A 51 7.10 -9.58 -0.52
C TYR A 51 7.56 -8.13 -0.58
N LEU A 52 8.53 -7.85 -1.45
CA LEU A 52 8.93 -6.49 -1.82
C LEU A 52 8.59 -6.22 -3.28
N PHE A 53 8.01 -5.05 -3.54
CA PHE A 53 7.86 -4.55 -4.90
C PHE A 53 9.09 -3.77 -5.33
N LYS A 54 9.41 -3.89 -6.61
CA LYS A 54 10.46 -3.14 -7.29
C LYS A 54 9.96 -2.63 -8.63
N PHE A 55 10.19 -1.34 -8.85
CA PHE A 55 10.08 -0.66 -10.12
C PHE A 55 11.44 -0.54 -10.80
N GLU A 56 11.45 -0.83 -12.10
CA GLU A 56 12.63 -0.69 -12.95
C GLU A 56 12.25 0.08 -14.22
N GLY A 57 12.95 1.18 -14.47
CA GLY A 57 12.81 1.97 -15.68
C GLY A 57 13.63 1.33 -16.80
N VAL A 58 13.04 1.25 -18.00
CA VAL A 58 13.70 0.74 -19.20
C VAL A 58 13.82 1.86 -20.21
N VAL A 59 15.03 2.11 -20.70
CA VAL A 59 15.32 3.08 -21.77
C VAL A 59 16.47 2.56 -22.62
N ASN A 60 16.33 2.51 -23.94
CA ASN A 60 17.35 2.00 -24.87
C ASN A 60 17.91 0.63 -24.42
N ASN A 61 17.02 -0.28 -24.00
CA ASN A 61 17.35 -1.61 -23.45
C ASN A 61 18.23 -1.60 -22.17
N LYS A 62 18.47 -0.44 -21.56
CA LYS A 62 19.10 -0.33 -20.24
C LYS A 62 18.04 -0.36 -19.16
N LYS A 63 18.35 -1.08 -18.09
CA LYS A 63 17.50 -1.24 -16.90
C LYS A 63 18.05 -0.38 -15.78
N ILE A 64 17.20 0.46 -15.21
CA ILE A 64 17.55 1.38 -14.13
C ILE A 64 16.66 1.07 -12.94
N ASN A 65 17.27 0.77 -11.80
CA ASN A 65 16.54 0.55 -10.56
C ASN A 65 15.94 1.87 -10.08
N LEU A 66 14.62 1.90 -9.83
CA LEU A 66 13.93 3.11 -9.41
C LEU A 66 13.71 3.20 -7.89
N THR A 67 14.27 2.28 -7.09
CA THR A 67 14.08 2.23 -5.63
C THR A 67 14.43 3.52 -4.90
N GLU A 68 15.41 4.27 -5.40
CA GLU A 68 15.85 5.53 -4.79
C GLU A 68 14.85 6.68 -4.95
N TYR A 69 13.89 6.53 -5.87
CA TYR A 69 12.85 7.52 -6.13
C TYR A 69 11.57 7.21 -5.34
N TYR A 70 11.59 6.20 -4.46
CA TYR A 70 10.46 5.86 -3.60
C TYR A 70 10.34 6.85 -2.44
N GLY A 71 9.14 7.36 -2.20
CA GLY A 71 8.76 8.02 -0.94
C GLY A 71 9.41 9.38 -0.63
N LYS A 72 9.88 10.13 -1.64
CA LYS A 72 10.43 11.50 -1.45
C LYS A 72 9.32 12.57 -1.36
N PRO A 73 9.59 13.73 -0.71
CA PRO A 73 8.64 14.45 0.16
C PRO A 73 7.31 14.96 -0.41
N GLU A 74 7.12 15.06 -1.74
CA GLU A 74 5.82 15.40 -2.32
C GLU A 74 4.99 14.17 -2.73
N GLY A 75 5.67 13.05 -2.97
CA GLY A 75 5.04 11.79 -3.30
C GLY A 75 5.02 10.91 -2.07
N TYR A 76 3.85 10.77 -1.44
CA TYR A 76 3.54 9.53 -0.74
C TYR A 76 3.49 8.38 -1.77
N LEU A 77 4.65 8.03 -2.34
CA LEU A 77 4.83 7.06 -3.41
C LEU A 77 4.46 5.66 -2.92
N ILE A 78 4.66 5.42 -1.63
CA ILE A 78 4.17 4.22 -0.97
C ILE A 78 2.68 4.32 -0.64
N ARG A 79 2.05 5.50 -0.51
CA ARG A 79 0.58 5.58 -0.29
C ARG A 79 -0.28 5.18 -1.50
N HIS A 80 0.29 4.90 -2.67
CA HIS A 80 -0.54 4.53 -3.82
C HIS A 80 -0.46 3.04 -4.18
N PHE A 81 0.61 2.34 -3.76
CA PHE A 81 0.66 0.87 -3.73
C PHE A 81 0.29 0.29 -2.35
N PHE A 82 0.52 1.08 -1.30
CA PHE A 82 0.12 0.85 0.08
C PHE A 82 -0.33 2.19 0.66
N SER A 83 -1.52 2.67 0.27
CA SER A 83 -2.16 3.76 1.00
C SER A 83 -2.07 3.45 2.48
N LYS A 84 -1.98 4.46 3.34
CA LYS A 84 -2.03 4.22 4.78
C LYS A 84 -3.40 3.62 5.15
N VAL A 85 -3.59 2.33 4.86
CA VAL A 85 -4.74 1.48 5.08
C VAL A 85 -4.24 0.03 4.89
N TYR A 86 -4.07 -0.64 6.01
CA TYR A 86 -4.45 -2.04 6.27
C TYR A 86 -5.20 -2.72 5.12
N GLY A 87 -4.50 -3.13 4.07
CA GLY A 87 -5.08 -3.91 2.98
C GLY A 87 -4.75 -5.37 3.23
N SER A 88 -5.72 -6.17 3.67
CA SER A 88 -5.53 -7.62 3.60
C SER A 88 -5.32 -8.04 2.14
N THR A 89 -4.44 -9.02 1.93
CA THR A 89 -4.36 -9.74 0.65
C THR A 89 -5.57 -10.65 0.43
N ASP A 90 -6.35 -10.89 1.49
CA ASP A 90 -7.59 -11.64 1.42
C ASP A 90 -8.61 -10.95 0.51
N THR A 91 -9.41 -11.75 -0.17
CA THR A 91 -10.48 -11.31 -1.07
C THR A 91 -11.48 -10.38 -0.37
N ILE A 92 -11.68 -10.57 0.93
CA ILE A 92 -12.55 -9.75 1.78
C ILE A 92 -11.70 -9.23 2.94
N SER A 93 -11.59 -7.91 3.07
CA SER A 93 -10.96 -7.27 4.23
C SER A 93 -11.92 -6.24 4.86
N PRO A 94 -11.76 -5.91 6.16
CA PRO A 94 -12.60 -4.90 6.83
C PRO A 94 -12.51 -3.50 6.19
N PHE A 95 -11.43 -3.22 5.46
CA PHE A 95 -11.12 -1.90 4.89
C PHE A 95 -11.33 -1.81 3.38
N THR A 96 -11.42 -2.95 2.69
CA THR A 96 -11.66 -3.02 1.25
C THR A 96 -12.22 -4.39 0.87
N ASN A 97 -13.21 -4.39 -0.01
CA ASN A 97 -13.71 -5.59 -0.64
C ASN A 97 -13.30 -5.59 -2.12
N LYS A 98 -12.32 -6.42 -2.48
CA LYS A 98 -11.84 -6.56 -3.86
C LYS A 98 -12.71 -7.51 -4.70
N LEU A 99 -13.75 -8.13 -4.12
CA LEU A 99 -14.65 -9.05 -4.81
C LEU A 99 -15.37 -8.45 -6.04
N HIS A 100 -15.37 -7.12 -6.17
CA HIS A 100 -16.04 -6.42 -7.28
C HIS A 100 -15.09 -5.55 -8.12
N GLU A 101 -13.77 -5.60 -7.90
CA GLU A 101 -12.85 -4.88 -8.77
C GLU A 101 -12.77 -5.59 -10.12
N ASN A 102 -13.45 -5.05 -11.13
CA ASN A 102 -13.31 -5.54 -12.49
C ASN A 102 -11.93 -5.14 -13.07
N HIS A 103 -11.49 -5.89 -14.08
CA HIS A 103 -10.20 -5.67 -14.74
C HIS A 103 -10.00 -4.22 -15.24
N SER A 104 -11.09 -3.55 -15.67
CA SER A 104 -11.03 -2.16 -16.14
C SER A 104 -10.70 -1.18 -15.02
N TYR A 105 -11.27 -1.33 -13.83
CA TYR A 105 -10.97 -0.49 -12.67
C TYR A 105 -9.53 -0.70 -12.19
N PHE A 106 -9.07 -1.95 -12.12
CA PHE A 106 -7.68 -2.27 -11.82
C PHE A 106 -6.73 -1.58 -12.81
N LYS A 107 -6.94 -1.78 -14.12
CA LYS A 107 -6.13 -1.17 -15.18
C LYS A 107 -6.14 0.36 -15.09
N THR A 108 -7.30 0.97 -14.82
CA THR A 108 -7.43 2.43 -14.67
C THR A 108 -6.60 2.95 -13.49
N ARG A 109 -6.64 2.26 -12.34
CA ARG A 109 -5.84 2.61 -11.15
C ARG A 109 -4.35 2.51 -11.44
N MET A 110 -3.92 1.43 -12.08
CA MET A 110 -2.52 1.21 -12.44
C MET A 110 -2.03 2.25 -13.47
N ASN A 111 -2.82 2.55 -14.50
CA ASN A 111 -2.52 3.61 -15.47
C ASN A 111 -2.32 4.96 -14.77
N THR A 112 -3.24 5.31 -13.86
CA THR A 112 -3.23 6.59 -13.15
C THR A 112 -2.00 6.73 -12.26
N PHE A 113 -1.66 5.66 -11.53
CA PHE A 113 -0.46 5.63 -10.70
C PHE A 113 0.80 5.82 -11.54
N PHE A 114 1.01 4.95 -12.54
CA PHE A 114 2.27 4.96 -13.29
C PHE A 114 2.42 6.19 -14.18
N LYS A 115 1.31 6.76 -14.68
CA LYS A 115 1.33 8.04 -15.38
C LYS A 115 1.82 9.16 -14.45
N THR A 116 1.29 9.22 -13.24
CA THR A 116 1.72 10.20 -12.23
C THR A 116 3.19 9.97 -11.85
N PHE A 117 3.60 8.72 -11.66
CA PHE A 117 4.97 8.39 -11.30
C PHE A 117 5.97 8.73 -12.42
N ALA A 118 5.66 8.39 -13.67
CA ALA A 118 6.49 8.75 -14.81
C ALA A 118 6.62 10.27 -14.96
N SER A 119 5.53 11.01 -14.78
CA SER A 119 5.57 12.48 -14.82
C SER A 119 6.44 13.07 -13.71
N PHE A 120 6.39 12.51 -12.50
CA PHE A 120 7.26 12.91 -11.40
C PHE A 120 8.75 12.67 -11.71
N LEU A 121 9.10 11.50 -12.24
CA LEU A 121 10.48 11.19 -12.63
C LEU A 121 11.01 12.15 -13.69
N GLU A 122 10.18 12.50 -14.67
CA GLU A 122 10.53 13.47 -15.70
C GLU A 122 10.70 14.88 -15.11
N LYS A 123 9.77 15.32 -14.28
CA LYS A 123 9.74 16.71 -13.81
C LYS A 123 10.80 17.02 -12.76
N GLU A 124 11.02 16.10 -11.81
CA GLU A 124 11.92 16.32 -10.68
C GLU A 124 13.35 15.83 -10.94
N TYR A 125 13.52 14.85 -11.82
CA TYR A 125 14.82 14.22 -12.05
C TYR A 125 15.27 14.25 -13.53
N ASN A 126 14.45 14.80 -14.44
CA ASN A 126 14.70 14.78 -15.87
C ASN A 126 14.93 13.35 -16.42
N LEU A 127 14.26 12.36 -15.82
CA LEU A 127 14.36 10.95 -16.20
C LEU A 127 13.17 10.53 -17.05
N LYS A 128 13.45 9.99 -18.23
CA LYS A 128 12.45 9.44 -19.15
C LYS A 128 12.73 7.98 -19.42
N PHE A 129 11.66 7.19 -19.43
CA PHE A 129 11.70 5.75 -19.68
C PHE A 129 10.69 5.39 -20.74
N GLU A 130 10.95 4.36 -21.53
CA GLU A 130 10.00 3.77 -22.47
C GLU A 130 8.99 2.88 -21.72
N LYS A 131 9.48 2.19 -20.68
CA LYS A 131 8.68 1.31 -19.84
C LYS A 131 9.08 1.42 -18.37
N ILE A 132 8.12 1.18 -17.49
CA ILE A 132 8.36 0.99 -16.06
C ILE A 132 7.84 -0.39 -15.69
N ASN A 133 8.75 -1.31 -15.36
CA ASN A 133 8.40 -2.67 -14.96
C ASN A 133 7.97 -2.69 -13.49
N LEU A 134 6.90 -3.43 -13.17
CA LEU A 134 6.53 -3.80 -11.82
C LEU A 134 6.98 -5.23 -11.56
N MET A 135 7.83 -5.40 -10.56
CA MET A 135 8.37 -6.68 -10.15
C MET A 135 8.11 -6.93 -8.67
N VAL A 136 8.09 -8.19 -8.28
CA VAL A 136 7.97 -8.64 -6.90
C VAL A 136 9.04 -9.66 -6.57
N ILE A 137 9.49 -9.69 -5.32
CA ILE A 137 10.43 -10.68 -4.79
C ILE A 137 9.95 -11.13 -3.43
N LYS A 138 10.07 -12.43 -3.13
CA LYS A 138 9.80 -12.96 -1.80
C LYS A 138 10.99 -12.68 -0.90
N VAL A 139 10.74 -12.30 0.34
CA VAL A 139 11.79 -11.96 1.32
C VAL A 139 11.53 -12.59 2.69
N ASP A 140 12.57 -12.65 3.50
CA ASP A 140 12.47 -13.01 4.92
C ASP A 140 12.05 -11.78 5.79
N PRO A 141 11.85 -11.95 7.11
CA PRO A 141 11.53 -10.85 8.02
C PRO A 141 12.59 -9.72 8.06
N ASN A 142 13.84 -10.02 7.71
CA ASN A 142 14.93 -9.06 7.62
C ASN A 142 15.05 -8.43 6.22
N ARG A 143 14.10 -8.72 5.31
CA ARG A 143 14.06 -8.26 3.91
C ARG A 143 15.16 -8.84 3.02
N ASN A 144 15.78 -9.94 3.41
CA ASN A 144 16.71 -10.66 2.55
C ASN A 144 15.92 -11.38 1.45
N PRO A 145 16.35 -11.30 0.18
CA PRO A 145 15.77 -12.06 -0.92
C PRO A 145 15.73 -13.57 -0.67
N LEU A 146 14.55 -14.17 -0.83
CA LEU A 146 14.33 -15.62 -0.82
C LEU A 146 14.02 -16.20 -2.21
N SER A 147 13.80 -15.33 -3.20
CA SER A 147 13.52 -15.71 -4.58
C SER A 147 14.18 -14.74 -5.56
N GLU A 148 14.10 -15.04 -6.86
CA GLU A 148 14.38 -14.04 -7.89
C GLU A 148 13.22 -13.05 -8.06
N TYR A 149 13.48 -11.92 -8.73
CA TYR A 149 12.44 -10.97 -9.09
C TYR A 149 11.53 -11.55 -10.17
N LYS A 150 10.23 -11.60 -9.89
CA LYS A 150 9.18 -11.96 -10.85
C LYS A 150 8.52 -10.69 -11.37
N MET A 151 8.42 -10.55 -12.69
CA MET A 151 7.67 -9.45 -13.31
C MET A 151 6.17 -9.71 -13.21
N LEU A 152 5.42 -8.73 -12.72
CA LEU A 152 3.96 -8.78 -12.63
C LEU A 152 3.29 -8.03 -13.78
N GLY A 153 3.98 -7.04 -14.34
CA GLY A 153 3.47 -6.19 -15.40
C GLY A 153 4.41 -5.05 -15.71
N PHE A 154 4.01 -4.21 -16.67
CA PHE A 154 4.76 -3.02 -17.04
C PHE A 154 3.82 -1.90 -17.49
N PHE A 155 4.25 -0.66 -17.23
CA PHE A 155 3.62 0.53 -17.80
C PHE A 155 4.41 0.99 -19.02
N ASN A 156 3.74 1.07 -20.17
CA ASN A 156 4.27 1.70 -21.38
C ASN A 156 4.00 3.21 -21.31
N THR A 157 5.06 4.01 -21.25
CA THR A 157 4.94 5.47 -21.08
C THR A 157 4.41 6.16 -22.33
N ASN A 158 4.77 5.68 -23.52
CA ASN A 158 4.31 6.22 -24.80
C ASN A 158 2.80 6.07 -24.96
N GLU A 159 2.26 4.92 -24.55
CA GLU A 159 0.83 4.63 -24.62
C GLU A 159 0.07 5.12 -23.39
N SER A 160 0.79 5.47 -22.32
CA SER A 160 0.21 5.72 -20.99
C SER A 160 -0.69 4.57 -20.50
N GLN A 161 -0.28 3.32 -20.76
CA GLN A 161 -1.02 2.12 -20.39
C GLN A 161 -0.19 1.10 -19.62
N TYR A 162 -0.81 0.52 -18.61
CA TYR A 162 -0.32 -0.60 -17.82
C TYR A 162 -0.81 -1.92 -18.40
N TYR A 163 0.10 -2.88 -18.47
CA TYR A 163 -0.10 -4.24 -18.94
C TYR A 163 0.25 -5.20 -17.80
N SER A 164 -0.74 -6.01 -17.41
CA SER A 164 -0.58 -7.10 -16.44
C SER A 164 -0.16 -8.36 -17.18
N LEU A 165 0.84 -9.07 -16.66
CA LEU A 165 1.29 -10.35 -17.22
C LEU A 165 0.44 -11.53 -16.75
N HIS A 166 -0.49 -11.31 -15.83
CA HIS A 166 -1.36 -12.35 -15.27
C HIS A 166 -2.75 -12.41 -15.93
N ASP A 167 -3.08 -11.46 -16.80
CA ASP A 167 -4.38 -11.43 -17.49
C ASP A 167 -4.42 -12.24 -18.81
N GLU A 168 -3.28 -12.81 -19.23
CA GLU A 168 -3.22 -13.66 -20.44
C GLU A 168 -3.49 -15.15 -20.18
N SER A 169 -3.63 -15.58 -18.92
CA SER A 169 -3.86 -17.00 -18.57
C SER A 169 -5.32 -17.42 -18.44
N ASN A 170 -6.29 -16.53 -18.73
CA ASN A 170 -7.73 -16.83 -18.69
C ASN A 170 -8.43 -16.59 -20.04
N LYS A 171 -7.74 -16.87 -21.16
CA LYS A 171 -8.36 -17.00 -22.49
C LYS A 171 -8.32 -18.44 -22.96
#